data_AF-Q170J5-F1
#
_entry.id   AF-Q170J5-F1
#
_cell.length_a   1.000
_cell.length_b   1.000
_cell.length_c   1.000
_cell.angle_alpha   90.00
_cell.angle_beta   90.00
_cell.angle_gamma   90.00
#
_symmetry.space_group_name_H-M   'P 1'
#
loop_
_entity.id
_entity.type
_entity.pdbx_description
1 polymer ?
#
loop_
_entity_poly.entity_id
_entity_poly.type
_entity_poly.pdbx_seq_one_letter_code
_entity_poly.pdbx_strand_id
1 'polypeptide(L)'
;MAAANLFVCGSQPTLGVASSDSALLYTILSPVGAYFKPGSGGLKLYANPNYTRAWHGGVGDRKVGSNYGPTIHVQKEALKEGCHQVLWLYGDQHELTEVGVMNIFMLYVKENGERELLTPPLDGLILPGITRDSILRLCRQWGEFSVKEQKFTMTMVQQLAKEGRLLEMFGAGTAAVISPIEHIAYMGDEIHIPTESHQAPIYRRLYDTLTGIQYGKIEHEWAPVIA
;
A
#
# COMPACT_ATOMS: atom_id res chain seq x y z
N MET A 1 8.49 -11.07 15.46
CA MET A 1 7.05 -11.03 15.10
C MET A 1 6.75 -12.32 14.34
N ALA A 2 5.56 -12.89 14.52
CA ALA A 2 5.10 -14.03 13.72
C ALA A 2 3.95 -13.57 12.82
N ALA A 3 3.96 -13.97 11.55
CA ALA A 3 2.84 -13.81 10.65
C ALA A 3 1.87 -14.98 10.85
N ALA A 4 0.62 -14.66 11.18
CA ALA A 4 -0.47 -15.63 11.20
C ALA A 4 -1.19 -15.59 9.85
N ASN A 5 -1.11 -16.68 9.11
CA ASN A 5 -1.71 -16.80 7.78
C ASN A 5 -2.91 -17.73 7.85
N LEU A 6 -4.11 -17.15 7.87
CA LEU A 6 -5.37 -17.88 7.81
C LEU A 6 -5.76 -18.13 6.35
N PHE A 7 -6.09 -19.37 6.04
CA PHE A 7 -6.52 -19.80 4.72
C PHE A 7 -7.92 -20.41 4.78
N VAL A 8 -8.69 -20.18 3.72
CA VAL A 8 -9.95 -20.88 3.45
C VAL A 8 -10.01 -21.25 1.97
N CYS A 9 -10.32 -22.51 1.66
CA CYS A 9 -10.51 -22.98 0.28
C CYS A 9 -11.68 -23.96 0.18
N GLY A 10 -12.41 -23.92 -0.94
CA GLY A 10 -13.41 -24.93 -1.26
C GLY A 10 -12.74 -26.28 -1.52
N SER A 11 -13.33 -27.36 -1.00
CA SER A 11 -12.73 -28.70 -1.02
C SER A 11 -13.63 -29.75 -1.67
N GLN A 12 -14.69 -29.33 -2.38
CA GLN A 12 -15.66 -30.25 -2.97
C GLN A 12 -15.03 -31.09 -4.09
N PRO A 13 -15.25 -32.43 -4.12
CA PRO A 13 -14.63 -33.33 -5.08
C PRO A 13 -15.38 -33.36 -6.42
N THR A 14 -15.70 -32.18 -6.98
CA THR A 14 -16.42 -32.04 -8.25
C THR A 14 -15.72 -31.06 -9.16
N LEU A 15 -15.79 -31.29 -10.48
CA LEU A 15 -15.20 -30.40 -11.49
C LEU A 15 -16.12 -29.24 -11.90
N GLY A 16 -17.40 -29.28 -11.52
CA GLY A 16 -18.37 -28.24 -11.87
C GLY A 16 -18.06 -26.91 -11.20
N VAL A 17 -18.30 -25.81 -11.93
CA VAL A 17 -18.19 -24.45 -11.36
C VAL A 17 -19.49 -24.12 -10.64
N ALA A 18 -19.51 -24.36 -9.33
CA ALA A 18 -20.62 -24.09 -8.45
C ALA A 18 -20.11 -23.62 -7.07
N SER A 19 -21.03 -23.14 -6.23
CA SER A 19 -20.74 -22.93 -4.81
C SER A 19 -20.28 -24.25 -4.18
N SER A 20 -19.24 -24.18 -3.35
CA SER A 20 -18.67 -25.36 -2.70
C SER A 20 -19.48 -25.73 -1.45
N ASP A 21 -19.93 -26.98 -1.35
CA ASP A 21 -20.63 -27.50 -0.15
C ASP A 21 -19.67 -27.92 0.98
N SER A 22 -18.37 -27.94 0.70
CA SER A 22 -17.31 -28.22 1.68
C SER A 22 -16.16 -27.23 1.57
N ALA A 23 -15.52 -26.93 2.69
CA ALA A 23 -14.34 -26.07 2.73
C ALA A 23 -13.32 -26.57 3.75
N LEU A 24 -12.06 -26.21 3.54
CA LEU A 24 -10.98 -26.39 4.49
C LEU A 24 -10.54 -25.01 5.00
N LEU A 25 -10.51 -24.86 6.33
CA LEU A 25 -9.95 -23.69 7.01
C LEU A 25 -8.75 -24.12 7.84
N TYR A 26 -7.62 -23.44 7.67
CA TYR A 26 -6.39 -23.75 8.38
C TYR A 26 -5.51 -22.51 8.56
N THR A 27 -4.62 -22.55 9.57
CA THR A 27 -3.71 -21.45 9.89
C THR A 27 -2.27 -21.92 9.88
N ILE A 28 -1.39 -21.13 9.28
CA ILE A 28 0.07 -21.34 9.33
C ILE A 28 0.72 -20.15 10.03
N LEU A 29 1.55 -20.44 11.03
CA LEU A 29 2.38 -19.44 11.70
C LEU A 29 3.80 -19.47 11.13
N SER A 30 4.35 -18.31 10.79
CA SER A 30 5.73 -18.19 10.32
C SER A 30 6.44 -17.07 11.07
N PRO A 31 7.65 -17.27 11.61
CA PRO A 31 8.47 -16.17 12.07
C PRO A 31 8.82 -15.27 10.87
N VAL A 32 8.79 -13.95 11.07
CA VAL A 32 9.14 -12.97 10.04
C VAL A 32 10.16 -11.98 10.57
N GLY A 33 11.11 -11.62 9.71
CA GLY A 33 12.09 -10.56 9.95
C GLY A 33 11.60 -9.20 9.46
N ALA A 34 12.46 -8.19 9.57
CA ALA A 34 12.20 -6.89 8.99
C ALA A 34 12.22 -6.99 7.44
N TYR A 35 11.16 -6.51 6.79
CA TYR A 35 11.07 -6.46 5.32
C TYR A 35 11.96 -5.38 4.70
N PHE A 36 12.21 -4.31 5.46
CA PHE A 36 13.13 -3.24 5.07
C PHE A 36 14.11 -2.98 6.20
N LYS A 37 15.39 -2.87 5.86
CA LYS A 37 16.42 -2.46 6.83
C LYS A 37 16.39 -0.93 6.92
N PRO A 38 16.36 -0.33 8.12
CA PRO A 38 16.55 1.11 8.26
C PRO A 38 17.79 1.57 7.47
N GLY A 39 17.62 2.57 6.60
CA GLY A 39 18.70 3.09 5.74
C GLY A 39 18.89 2.38 4.39
N SER A 40 17.98 1.49 3.97
CA SER A 40 18.06 0.82 2.65
C SER A 40 17.64 1.69 1.46
N GLY A 41 17.26 2.95 1.70
CA GLY A 41 16.63 3.81 0.69
C GLY A 41 15.15 3.47 0.48
N GLY A 42 14.40 4.42 -0.06
CA GLY A 42 13.02 4.22 -0.48
C GLY A 42 12.86 3.41 -1.77
N LEU A 43 11.63 2.98 -2.02
CA LEU A 43 11.28 2.12 -3.15
C LEU A 43 11.35 2.88 -4.47
N LYS A 44 11.86 2.17 -5.49
CA LYS A 44 11.63 2.46 -6.90
C LYS A 44 10.45 1.65 -7.42
N LEU A 45 9.44 2.32 -7.97
CA LEU A 45 8.19 1.69 -8.43
C LEU A 45 8.13 1.62 -9.96
N TYR A 46 7.57 0.53 -10.47
CA TYR A 46 7.27 0.34 -11.89
C TYR A 46 5.80 0.64 -12.15
N ALA A 47 5.50 1.68 -12.91
CA ALA A 47 4.15 2.12 -13.25
C ALA A 47 3.90 1.92 -14.75
N ASN A 48 3.20 0.84 -15.11
CA ASN A 48 2.87 0.52 -16.49
C ASN A 48 1.35 0.37 -16.65
N PRO A 49 0.68 1.27 -17.41
CA PRO A 49 -0.78 1.27 -17.55
C PRO A 49 -1.32 0.08 -18.35
N ASN A 50 -0.47 -0.70 -19.01
CA ASN A 50 -0.88 -1.92 -19.71
C ASN A 50 -1.35 -3.02 -18.75
N TYR A 51 -1.05 -2.89 -17.45
CA TYR A 51 -1.44 -3.84 -16.43
C TYR A 51 -2.37 -3.20 -15.41
N THR A 52 -3.46 -3.90 -15.10
CA THR A 52 -4.35 -3.52 -14.01
C THR A 52 -4.48 -4.65 -13.01
N ARG A 53 -4.52 -4.31 -11.71
CA ARG A 53 -4.64 -5.29 -10.63
C ARG A 53 -6.09 -5.73 -10.40
N ALA A 54 -7.02 -4.80 -10.58
CA ALA A 54 -8.42 -4.94 -10.25
C ALA A 54 -9.25 -3.98 -11.10
N TRP A 55 -10.56 -4.23 -11.19
CA TRP A 55 -11.51 -3.42 -11.93
C TRP A 55 -12.85 -3.37 -11.19
N HIS A 56 -13.67 -2.33 -11.46
CA HIS A 56 -15.00 -2.23 -10.88
C HIS A 56 -15.87 -3.44 -11.26
N GLY A 57 -16.59 -3.99 -10.29
CA GLY A 57 -17.32 -5.27 -10.43
C GLY A 57 -16.45 -6.52 -10.28
N GLY A 58 -15.12 -6.35 -10.17
CA GLY A 58 -14.19 -7.40 -9.80
C GLY A 58 -14.20 -7.70 -8.30
N VAL A 59 -13.12 -8.31 -7.83
CA VAL A 59 -12.96 -8.74 -6.42
C VAL A 59 -11.69 -8.17 -5.78
N GLY A 60 -11.19 -7.04 -6.30
CA GLY A 60 -9.93 -6.42 -5.87
C GLY A 60 -9.90 -5.98 -4.42
N ASP A 61 -11.06 -5.64 -3.88
CA ASP A 61 -11.34 -5.29 -2.49
C ASP A 61 -11.39 -6.49 -1.53
N ARG A 62 -11.18 -7.71 -2.04
CA ARG A 62 -11.16 -8.95 -1.25
C ARG A 62 -9.79 -9.62 -1.32
N LYS A 63 -9.37 -10.23 -0.21
CA LYS A 63 -8.08 -10.92 -0.11
C LYS A 63 -8.14 -12.34 -0.68
N VAL A 64 -8.51 -12.48 -1.95
CA VAL A 64 -8.64 -13.78 -2.65
C VAL A 64 -7.41 -14.09 -3.50
N GLY A 65 -7.02 -15.37 -3.56
CA GLY A 65 -5.80 -15.81 -4.25
C GLY A 65 -5.72 -15.41 -5.73
N SER A 66 -6.87 -15.35 -6.42
CA SER A 66 -6.96 -14.95 -7.82
C SER A 66 -6.44 -13.54 -8.10
N ASN A 67 -6.43 -12.66 -7.10
CA ASN A 67 -5.91 -11.30 -7.24
C ASN A 67 -4.38 -11.22 -7.24
N TYR A 68 -3.69 -12.29 -6.85
CA TYR A 68 -2.24 -12.29 -6.64
C TYR A 68 -1.48 -13.14 -7.68
N GLY A 69 -2.07 -14.23 -8.18
CA GLY A 69 -1.43 -15.08 -9.19
C GLY A 69 -0.94 -14.29 -10.43
N PRO A 70 -1.80 -13.48 -11.07
CA PRO A 70 -1.42 -12.69 -12.24
C PRO A 70 -0.33 -11.64 -11.98
N THR A 71 -0.21 -11.15 -10.73
CA THR A 71 0.73 -10.06 -10.40
C THR A 71 2.19 -10.50 -10.41
N ILE A 72 2.44 -11.81 -10.30
CA ILE A 72 3.80 -12.38 -10.27
C ILE A 72 4.56 -12.07 -11.56
N HIS A 73 3.87 -12.11 -12.71
CA HIS A 73 4.48 -11.80 -13.99
C HIS A 73 4.93 -10.33 -14.06
N VAL A 74 4.04 -9.40 -13.71
CA VAL A 74 4.31 -7.96 -13.73
C VAL A 74 5.41 -7.59 -12.73
N GLN A 75 5.43 -8.21 -11.55
CA GLN A 75 6.50 -8.01 -10.57
C GLN A 75 7.87 -8.46 -11.10
N LYS A 76 7.93 -9.54 -11.90
CA LYS A 76 9.18 -9.95 -12.56
C LYS A 76 9.64 -8.94 -13.60
N GLU A 77 8.72 -8.29 -14.31
CA GLU A 77 9.06 -7.20 -15.23
C GLU A 77 9.59 -5.99 -14.48
N ALA A 78 8.91 -5.57 -13.42
CA ALA A 78 9.38 -4.49 -12.56
C ALA A 78 10.83 -4.71 -12.09
N LEU A 79 11.16 -5.93 -11.65
CA LEU A 79 12.53 -6.28 -11.23
C LEU A 79 13.55 -6.20 -12.37
N LYS A 80 13.17 -6.56 -13.60
CA LYS A 80 14.05 -6.43 -14.78
C LYS A 80 14.35 -4.96 -15.11
N GLU A 81 13.38 -4.08 -14.87
CA GLU A 81 13.50 -2.63 -15.02
C GLU A 81 14.17 -1.95 -13.79
N GLY A 82 14.75 -2.73 -12.88
CA GLY A 82 15.42 -2.22 -11.67
C GLY A 82 14.46 -1.61 -10.64
N CYS A 83 13.16 -1.89 -10.74
CA CYS A 83 12.15 -1.45 -9.79
C CYS A 83 11.87 -2.53 -8.74
N HIS A 84 11.54 -2.11 -7.53
CA HIS A 84 11.32 -2.99 -6.39
C HIS A 84 9.88 -3.52 -6.32
N GLN A 85 8.90 -2.72 -6.72
CA GLN A 85 7.48 -3.01 -6.64
C GLN A 85 6.72 -2.41 -7.83
N VAL A 86 5.53 -2.91 -8.10
CA VAL A 86 4.62 -2.36 -9.10
C VAL A 86 3.75 -1.26 -8.48
N LEU A 87 3.63 -0.11 -9.13
CA LEU A 87 2.57 0.85 -8.85
C LEU A 87 1.39 0.53 -9.75
N TRP A 88 0.27 0.10 -9.16
CA TRP A 88 -0.91 -0.29 -9.91
C TRP A 88 -1.71 0.93 -10.35
N LEU A 89 -1.94 1.01 -11.66
CA LEU A 89 -2.71 2.08 -12.29
C LEU A 89 -4.09 1.56 -12.73
N TYR A 90 -5.08 2.44 -12.76
CA TYR A 90 -6.43 2.14 -13.23
C TYR A 90 -7.02 3.24 -14.10
N GLY A 91 -7.79 2.84 -15.10
CA GLY A 91 -8.53 3.74 -16.00
C GLY A 91 -7.64 4.57 -16.92
N ASP A 92 -8.27 5.32 -17.83
CA ASP A 92 -7.59 6.13 -18.85
C ASP A 92 -6.79 7.29 -18.24
N GLN A 93 -7.18 7.73 -17.03
CA GLN A 93 -6.52 8.79 -16.29
C GLN A 93 -5.32 8.30 -15.49
N HIS A 94 -5.02 6.99 -15.53
CA HIS A 94 -3.94 6.35 -14.79
C HIS A 94 -3.99 6.71 -13.29
N GLU A 95 -5.15 6.45 -12.69
CA GLU A 95 -5.39 6.61 -11.26
C GLU A 95 -4.48 5.66 -10.46
N LEU A 96 -3.84 6.16 -9.42
CA LEU A 96 -3.01 5.35 -8.54
C LEU A 96 -3.94 4.55 -7.61
N THR A 97 -3.70 3.24 -7.51
CA THR A 97 -4.51 2.35 -6.68
C THR A 97 -3.72 1.79 -5.50
N GLU A 98 -2.69 0.98 -5.76
CA GLU A 98 -1.91 0.27 -4.76
C GLU A 98 -0.44 0.12 -5.17
N VAL A 99 0.45 -0.17 -4.21
CA VAL A 99 1.88 -0.46 -4.43
C VAL A 99 2.14 -1.92 -4.10
N GLY A 100 2.31 -2.75 -5.12
CA GLY A 100 2.46 -4.19 -4.96
C GLY A 100 1.25 -4.80 -4.25
N VAL A 101 1.41 -5.09 -2.96
CA VAL A 101 0.35 -5.63 -2.07
C VAL A 101 0.07 -4.69 -0.88
N MET A 102 0.36 -3.40 -1.04
CA MET A 102 0.20 -2.35 -0.04
C MET A 102 -0.74 -1.26 -0.55
N ASN A 103 -1.47 -0.63 0.37
CA ASN A 103 -2.19 0.60 0.06
C ASN A 103 -1.20 1.75 -0.15
N ILE A 104 -1.57 2.76 -0.95
CA ILE A 104 -0.71 3.92 -1.23
C ILE A 104 -1.19 5.17 -0.51
N PHE A 105 -0.23 5.98 -0.06
CA PHE A 105 -0.45 7.31 0.50
C PHE A 105 0.45 8.33 -0.19
N MET A 106 -0.04 9.58 -0.29
CA MET A 106 0.69 10.73 -0.80
C MET A 106 0.45 11.93 0.10
N LEU A 107 1.51 12.56 0.61
CA LEU A 107 1.47 13.82 1.33
C LEU A 107 2.01 14.94 0.42
N TYR A 108 1.27 16.03 0.30
CA TYR A 108 1.67 17.17 -0.52
C TYR A 108 1.20 18.50 0.06
N VAL A 109 1.69 19.61 -0.51
CA VAL A 109 1.29 20.98 -0.18
C VAL A 109 0.29 21.49 -1.22
N LYS A 110 -0.89 21.89 -0.77
CA LYS A 110 -1.91 22.56 -1.61
C LYS A 110 -1.44 23.96 -2.01
N GLU A 111 -2.10 24.56 -2.99
CA GLU A 111 -1.76 25.90 -3.47
C GLU A 111 -1.88 26.97 -2.39
N ASN A 112 -2.76 26.78 -1.40
CA ASN A 112 -2.93 27.65 -0.24
C ASN A 112 -1.87 27.44 0.86
N GLY A 113 -0.88 26.56 0.64
CA GLY A 113 0.20 26.27 1.59
C GLY A 113 -0.14 25.21 2.65
N GLU A 114 -1.38 24.72 2.72
CA GLU A 114 -1.75 23.67 3.67
C GLU A 114 -1.29 22.29 3.20
N ARG A 115 -0.89 21.42 4.13
CA ARG A 115 -0.56 20.03 3.85
C ARG A 115 -1.83 19.17 3.73
N GLU A 116 -1.80 18.19 2.84
CA GLU A 116 -2.89 17.22 2.66
C GLU A 116 -2.34 15.82 2.39
N LEU A 117 -2.86 14.83 3.13
CA LEU A 117 -2.59 13.41 2.97
C LEU A 117 -3.73 12.77 2.17
N LEU A 118 -3.39 12.17 1.03
CA LEU A 118 -4.30 11.43 0.16
C LEU A 118 -4.05 9.93 0.23
N THR A 119 -5.12 9.16 0.13
CA THR A 119 -5.11 7.74 -0.23
C THR A 119 -6.34 7.45 -1.10
N PRO A 120 -6.29 6.50 -2.04
CA PRO A 120 -7.46 6.17 -2.87
C PRO A 120 -8.65 5.70 -2.01
N PRO A 121 -9.90 6.01 -2.41
CA PRO A 121 -11.11 5.60 -1.69
C PRO A 121 -11.38 4.10 -1.85
N LEU A 122 -12.21 3.55 -0.97
CA LEU A 122 -12.65 2.14 -1.05
C LEU A 122 -13.84 2.01 -2.02
N ASP A 123 -13.53 1.96 -3.32
CA ASP A 123 -14.51 1.93 -4.43
C ASP A 123 -14.61 0.56 -5.13
N GLY A 124 -14.10 -0.49 -4.50
CA GLY A 124 -14.04 -1.86 -5.02
C GLY A 124 -12.70 -2.24 -5.67
N LEU A 125 -11.85 -1.26 -6.00
CA LEU A 125 -10.51 -1.52 -6.55
C LEU A 125 -9.47 -1.78 -5.46
N ILE A 126 -9.66 -1.18 -4.29
CA ILE A 126 -8.65 -1.09 -3.23
C ILE A 126 -8.94 -2.12 -2.13
N LEU A 127 -7.92 -2.86 -1.70
CA LEU A 127 -8.08 -3.75 -0.54
C LEU A 127 -8.18 -2.89 0.73
N PRO A 128 -9.20 -3.06 1.59
CA PRO A 128 -9.34 -2.30 2.83
C PRO A 128 -8.32 -2.76 3.88
N GLY A 129 -7.07 -2.31 3.74
CA GLY A 129 -5.97 -2.71 4.62
C GLY A 129 -6.12 -2.15 6.04
N ILE A 130 -5.81 -2.97 7.04
CA ILE A 130 -5.83 -2.54 8.45
C ILE A 130 -4.80 -1.45 8.72
N THR A 131 -3.57 -1.55 8.18
CA THR A 131 -2.56 -0.50 8.34
C THR A 131 -3.02 0.82 7.73
N ARG A 132 -3.74 0.79 6.59
CA ARG A 132 -4.33 1.99 5.96
C ARG A 132 -5.34 2.65 6.90
N ASP A 133 -6.26 1.87 7.47
CA ASP A 133 -7.26 2.39 8.42
C ASP A 133 -6.59 2.98 9.66
N SER A 134 -5.60 2.30 10.23
CA SER A 134 -4.82 2.80 11.37
C SER A 134 -4.14 4.15 11.07
N ILE A 135 -3.52 4.30 9.89
CA ILE A 135 -2.88 5.56 9.46
C ILE A 135 -3.91 6.68 9.35
N LEU A 136 -5.05 6.43 8.70
CA LEU A 136 -6.11 7.43 8.55
C LEU A 136 -6.62 7.89 9.92
N ARG A 137 -6.83 6.98 10.87
CA ARG A 137 -7.27 7.31 12.23
C ARG A 137 -6.23 8.14 12.98
N LEU A 138 -4.96 7.73 12.95
CA LEU A 138 -3.86 8.45 13.61
C LEU A 138 -3.69 9.86 13.05
N CYS A 139 -3.64 10.01 11.72
CA CYS A 139 -3.47 11.33 11.10
C CYS A 139 -4.65 12.26 11.39
N ARG A 140 -5.89 11.73 11.36
CA ARG A 140 -7.09 12.50 11.74
C ARG A 140 -7.06 12.92 13.20
N GLN A 141 -6.59 12.06 14.10
CA GLN A 141 -6.45 12.35 15.52
C GLN A 141 -5.36 13.42 15.79
N TRP A 142 -4.24 13.36 15.07
CA TRP A 142 -3.18 14.37 15.20
C TRP A 142 -3.63 15.75 14.72
N GLY A 143 -4.50 15.82 13.70
CA GLY A 143 -5.12 17.06 13.25
C GLY A 143 -4.15 18.09 12.65
N GLU A 144 -2.95 17.66 12.24
CA GLU A 144 -1.87 18.55 11.75
C GLU A 144 -2.00 18.91 10.26
N PHE A 145 -2.85 18.21 9.52
CA PHE A 145 -3.08 18.39 8.09
C PHE A 145 -4.40 17.74 7.65
N SER A 146 -4.88 18.11 6.46
CA SER A 146 -6.09 17.51 5.87
C SER A 146 -5.83 16.05 5.50
N VAL A 147 -6.82 15.18 5.74
CA VAL A 147 -6.76 13.75 5.38
C VAL A 147 -7.95 13.42 4.50
N LYS A 148 -7.69 13.00 3.25
CA LYS A 148 -8.74 12.70 2.27
C LYS A 148 -8.57 11.31 1.67
N GLU A 149 -9.71 10.66 1.50
CA GLU A 149 -9.82 9.44 0.70
C GLU A 149 -10.32 9.87 -0.68
N GLN A 150 -9.40 10.06 -1.63
CA GLN A 150 -9.67 10.64 -2.94
C GLN A 150 -8.77 10.00 -4.00
N LYS A 151 -9.30 9.85 -5.21
CA LYS A 151 -8.54 9.42 -6.38
C LYS A 151 -7.52 10.48 -6.77
N PHE A 152 -6.31 10.04 -7.16
CA PHE A 152 -5.27 10.89 -7.71
C PHE A 152 -4.53 10.14 -8.82
N THR A 153 -3.95 10.88 -9.76
CA THR A 153 -3.46 10.36 -11.04
C THR A 153 -1.95 10.54 -11.18
N MET A 154 -1.34 9.82 -12.11
CA MET A 154 0.07 10.03 -12.45
C MET A 154 0.35 11.47 -12.90
N THR A 155 -0.57 12.10 -13.62
CA THR A 155 -0.46 13.52 -14.00
C THR A 155 -0.37 14.45 -12.79
N MET A 156 -1.18 14.20 -11.75
CA MET A 156 -1.10 14.96 -10.50
C MET A 156 0.25 14.77 -9.81
N VAL A 157 0.75 13.53 -9.72
CA VAL A 157 2.06 13.22 -9.14
C VAL A 157 3.18 13.94 -9.88
N GLN A 158 3.21 13.87 -11.21
CA GLN A 158 4.20 14.55 -12.04
C GLN A 158 4.16 16.08 -11.83
N GLN A 159 2.96 16.67 -11.80
CA GLN A 159 2.81 18.11 -11.61
C GLN A 159 3.30 18.55 -10.22
N LEU A 160 2.88 17.86 -9.16
CA LEU A 160 3.29 18.18 -7.79
C LEU A 160 4.80 18.00 -7.58
N ALA A 161 5.40 16.97 -8.18
CA ALA A 161 6.84 16.77 -8.14
C ALA A 161 7.59 17.91 -8.84
N LYS A 162 7.14 18.30 -10.04
CA LYS A 162 7.74 19.40 -10.82
C LYS A 162 7.64 20.76 -10.10
N GLU A 163 6.54 20.99 -9.39
CA GLU A 163 6.31 22.21 -8.62
C GLU A 163 6.97 22.22 -7.23
N GLY A 164 7.61 21.11 -6.83
CA GLY A 164 8.19 20.98 -5.48
C GLY A 164 7.15 20.95 -4.35
N ARG A 165 5.89 20.62 -4.67
CA ARG A 165 4.79 20.52 -3.71
C ARG A 165 4.54 19.09 -3.21
N LEU A 166 5.08 18.09 -3.89
CA LEU A 166 5.04 16.69 -3.43
C LEU A 166 6.05 16.48 -2.29
N LEU A 167 5.57 16.06 -1.12
CA LEU A 167 6.43 15.87 0.05
C LEU A 167 6.83 14.40 0.21
N GLU A 168 5.85 13.50 0.36
CA GLU A 168 6.11 12.10 0.67
C GLU A 168 5.15 11.20 -0.11
N MET A 169 5.63 10.03 -0.54
CA MET A 169 4.77 8.91 -0.93
C MET A 169 5.24 7.65 -0.23
N PHE A 170 4.31 6.83 0.24
CA PHE A 170 4.63 5.57 0.88
C PHE A 170 3.56 4.50 0.69
N GLY A 171 4.00 3.25 0.66
CA GLY A 171 3.12 2.08 0.75
C GLY A 171 2.85 1.71 2.20
N ALA A 172 1.65 1.22 2.51
CA ALA A 172 1.23 0.77 3.83
C ALA A 172 0.64 -0.65 3.79
N GLY A 173 1.12 -1.52 4.67
CA GLY A 173 0.65 -2.91 4.74
C GLY A 173 1.23 -3.69 5.91
N THR A 174 0.64 -4.82 6.27
CA THR A 174 0.99 -5.57 7.50
C THR A 174 2.45 -6.01 7.55
N ALA A 175 3.03 -6.42 6.42
CA ALA A 175 4.39 -6.96 6.37
C ALA A 175 5.46 -5.91 6.68
N ALA A 176 5.43 -4.78 5.95
CA ALA A 176 6.43 -3.72 6.07
C ALA A 176 6.03 -2.60 7.04
N VAL A 177 4.78 -2.58 7.49
CA VAL A 177 4.10 -1.46 8.15
C VAL A 177 4.00 -0.27 7.21
N ILE A 178 5.13 0.38 6.90
CA ILE A 178 5.26 1.51 5.98
C ILE A 178 6.53 1.35 5.15
N SER A 179 6.43 1.59 3.83
CA SER A 179 7.54 1.57 2.89
C SER A 179 7.65 2.90 2.15
N PRO A 180 8.70 3.72 2.37
CA PRO A 180 8.86 4.98 1.66
C PRO A 180 9.09 4.74 0.15
N ILE A 181 8.71 5.69 -0.68
CA ILE A 181 8.87 5.66 -2.14
C ILE A 181 9.75 6.83 -2.56
N GLU A 182 10.80 6.56 -3.33
CA GLU A 182 11.75 7.58 -3.82
C GLU A 182 11.69 7.76 -5.33
N HIS A 183 11.29 6.73 -6.08
CA HIS A 183 11.26 6.82 -7.55
C HIS A 183 10.04 6.12 -8.13
N ILE A 184 9.49 6.68 -9.21
CA ILE A 184 8.48 6.02 -10.04
C ILE A 184 8.98 6.05 -11.50
N ALA A 185 9.21 4.86 -12.06
CA ALA A 185 9.44 4.68 -13.50
C ALA A 185 8.09 4.57 -14.21
N TYR A 186 7.80 5.53 -15.09
CA TYR A 186 6.50 5.68 -15.74
C TYR A 186 6.67 6.18 -17.18
N MET A 187 6.22 5.36 -18.15
CA MET A 187 6.23 5.70 -19.59
C MET A 187 7.59 6.18 -20.14
N GLY A 188 8.70 5.65 -19.61
CA GLY A 188 10.06 6.01 -20.01
C GLY A 188 10.66 7.18 -19.22
N ASP A 189 9.85 7.88 -18.42
CA ASP A 189 10.32 8.90 -17.49
C ASP A 189 10.60 8.29 -16.11
N GLU A 190 11.52 8.91 -15.39
CA GLU A 190 11.77 8.63 -13.97
C GLU A 190 11.37 9.85 -13.14
N ILE A 191 10.43 9.65 -12.22
CA ILE A 191 9.91 10.69 -11.33
C ILE A 191 10.54 10.47 -9.95
N HIS A 192 11.32 11.43 -9.48
CA HIS A 192 11.86 11.44 -8.12
C HIS A 192 10.82 11.98 -7.13
N ILE A 193 10.70 11.30 -5.98
CA ILE A 193 9.79 11.62 -4.89
C ILE A 193 10.65 11.88 -3.64
N PRO A 194 10.64 13.09 -3.04
CA PRO A 194 11.60 13.47 -2.01
C PRO A 194 11.22 12.94 -0.61
N THR A 195 10.73 11.70 -0.50
CA THR A 195 10.14 11.15 0.74
C THR A 195 11.14 11.10 1.89
N GLU A 196 12.37 10.70 1.63
CA GLU A 196 13.44 10.57 2.62
C GLU A 196 14.27 11.85 2.79
N SER A 197 14.00 12.88 1.99
CA SER A 197 14.76 14.14 2.03
C SER A 197 14.38 15.06 3.19
N HIS A 198 13.28 14.77 3.91
CA HIS A 198 12.79 15.61 4.99
C HIS A 198 13.44 15.27 6.34
N GLN A 199 13.65 16.27 7.19
CA GLN A 199 14.26 16.07 8.51
C GLN A 199 13.36 15.26 9.48
N ALA A 200 12.04 15.46 9.39
CA ALA A 200 11.05 14.81 10.24
C ALA A 200 9.86 14.30 9.41
N PRO A 201 10.07 13.26 8.58
CA PRO A 201 9.04 12.81 7.65
C PRO A 201 7.91 12.09 8.38
N ILE A 202 6.69 12.27 7.89
CA ILE A 202 5.47 11.70 8.46
C ILE A 202 5.47 10.17 8.35
N TYR A 203 5.96 9.59 7.26
CA TYR A 203 6.04 8.14 7.10
C TYR A 203 6.84 7.49 8.24
N ARG A 204 7.92 8.15 8.72
CA ARG A 204 8.76 7.67 9.81
C ARG A 204 8.04 7.74 11.15
N ARG A 205 7.39 8.87 11.45
CA ARG A 205 6.59 9.02 12.68
C ARG A 205 5.46 7.99 12.74
N LEU A 206 4.78 7.74 11.63
CA LEU A 206 3.75 6.71 11.53
C LEU A 206 4.33 5.31 11.77
N TYR A 207 5.48 5.00 11.16
CA TYR A 207 6.16 3.71 11.35
C TYR A 207 6.53 3.49 12.83
N ASP A 208 7.17 4.48 13.45
CA ASP A 208 7.61 4.41 14.84
C ASP A 208 6.42 4.35 15.82
N THR A 209 5.31 5.03 15.51
CA THR A 209 4.07 4.97 16.31
C THR A 209 3.42 3.58 16.21
N LEU A 210 3.19 3.08 14.99
CA LEU A 210 2.54 1.80 14.77
C LEU A 210 3.37 0.64 15.33
N THR A 211 4.68 0.63 15.10
CA THR A 211 5.56 -0.37 15.69
C THR A 211 5.69 -0.19 17.20
N GLY A 212 5.70 1.04 17.70
CA GLY A 212 5.64 1.32 19.13
C GLY A 212 4.43 0.67 19.80
N ILE A 213 3.26 0.77 19.18
CA ILE A 213 2.04 0.08 19.62
C ILE A 213 2.19 -1.45 19.53
N GLN A 214 2.61 -1.96 18.37
CA GLN A 214 2.74 -3.41 18.12
C GLN A 214 3.71 -4.11 19.09
N TYR A 215 4.77 -3.42 19.51
CA TYR A 215 5.79 -3.93 20.44
C TYR A 215 5.53 -3.52 21.90
N GLY A 216 4.39 -2.90 22.22
CA GLY A 216 4.02 -2.52 23.58
C GLY A 216 4.85 -1.39 24.20
N LYS A 217 5.59 -0.62 23.38
CA LYS A 217 6.28 0.60 23.82
C LYS A 217 5.32 1.76 24.01
N ILE A 218 4.21 1.72 23.28
CA ILE A 218 3.08 2.65 23.39
C ILE A 218 1.87 1.81 23.77
N GLU A 219 1.29 2.07 24.93
CA GLU A 219 0.06 1.41 25.36
C GLU A 219 -1.12 1.87 24.49
N HIS A 220 -1.85 0.92 23.90
CA HIS A 220 -2.98 1.21 23.03
C HIS A 220 -3.92 0.01 22.93
N GLU A 221 -5.22 0.26 22.79
CA GLU A 221 -6.26 -0.77 22.62
C GLU A 221 -6.09 -1.65 21.35
N TRP A 222 -5.21 -1.25 20.42
CA TRP A 222 -4.97 -2.00 19.18
C TRP A 222 -4.01 -3.17 19.37
N ALA A 223 -3.30 -3.23 20.49
CA ALA A 223 -2.34 -4.27 20.82
C ALA A 223 -2.74 -5.01 22.10
N PRO A 224 -3.84 -5.80 22.08
CA PRO A 224 -4.21 -6.61 23.22
C PRO A 224 -3.15 -7.67 23.51
N VAL A 225 -2.86 -7.91 24.79
CA VAL A 225 -1.97 -8.98 25.23
C VAL A 225 -2.68 -10.32 25.04
N ILE A 226 -2.05 -11.23 24.31
CA ILE A 226 -2.50 -12.61 24.16
C ILE A 226 -1.96 -13.39 25.37
N ALA A 227 -2.87 -13.90 26.20
CA ALA A 227 -2.56 -14.74 27.36
C ALA A 227 -2.25 -16.19 26.96
#